data_AF-A0A8H4P1N1-F1
#
_entry.id   AF-A0A8H4P1N1-F1
#
_cell.length_a   1.000
_cell.length_b   1.000
_cell.length_c   1.000
_cell.angle_alpha   90.00
_cell.angle_beta   90.00
_cell.angle_gamma   90.00
#
_symmetry.space_group_name_H-M   'P 1'
#
loop_
_entity.id
_entity.type
_entity.pdbx_description
1 polymer ?
#
loop_
_entity_poly.entity_id
_entity_poly.type
_entity_poly.pdbx_seq_one_letter_code
_entity_poly.pdbx_strand_id
1 'polypeptide(L)'
;MERELEPARWRRKNAQALDKQKDDEAFSKCKTPGARAKCDPDRFMNHYFLTDGKPDPLKTPEPLAVYGYGERYALQALAFRIPGLHYVSGGTLKNCIPCIGWDRDAVFALSRSVTAEARREMKKKQEVRWEKAMHGHRSYLSQSNQNGSSQNSFELEQCRGSYIVECDEITDGWDDMPILTMDICDSKVAGTLTAAFHFGIFAGTMILSDSKQRLDDLIGPEDDSDSESESDSLDEEDSEEDEEEEEDDKKTTSKKRSVTKAGEKSGPPDKRQKPTPTPPGRVFYRLRGRETGEGEIYPDPEPGHMDFPSDGYATFNGLAYVFPCLGGNVQFRGYKVSDTPKRRPKPWNNFTWEEHEAERPAPWFF
;
A
#
# COMPACT_ATOMS: atom_id res chain seq x y z
N MET A 1 -30.75 45.43 -48.39
CA MET A 1 -30.47 45.69 -46.95
C MET A 1 -29.13 45.03 -46.60
N GLU A 2 -28.03 45.54 -47.16
CA GLU A 2 -26.78 44.74 -47.25
C GLU A 2 -25.48 45.54 -46.96
N ARG A 3 -25.50 46.88 -47.04
CA ARG A 3 -24.28 47.70 -46.97
C ARG A 3 -23.65 47.81 -45.57
N GLU A 4 -24.32 47.33 -44.53
CA GLU A 4 -23.83 47.38 -43.12
C GLU A 4 -23.16 46.08 -42.65
N LEU A 5 -23.24 44.99 -43.41
CA LEU A 5 -22.69 43.69 -43.01
C LEU A 5 -21.17 43.55 -43.25
N GLU A 6 -20.62 44.32 -44.20
CA GLU A 6 -19.20 44.26 -44.57
C GLU A 6 -18.24 44.70 -43.45
N PRO A 7 -18.43 45.85 -42.77
CA PRO A 7 -17.52 46.28 -41.70
C PRO A 7 -17.47 45.29 -40.52
N ALA A 8 -18.60 44.67 -40.20
CA ALA A 8 -18.68 43.64 -39.15
C ALA A 8 -17.92 42.37 -39.53
N ARG A 9 -18.04 41.91 -40.79
CA ARG A 9 -17.29 40.76 -41.33
C ARG A 9 -15.79 41.02 -41.34
N TRP A 10 -15.35 42.21 -41.76
CA TRP A 10 -13.94 42.60 -41.75
C TRP A 10 -13.35 42.64 -40.33
N ARG A 11 -14.05 43.29 -39.38
CA ARG A 11 -13.63 43.32 -37.96
C ARG A 11 -13.52 41.92 -37.36
N ARG A 12 -14.48 41.03 -37.64
CA ARG A 12 -14.45 39.63 -37.16
C ARG A 12 -13.27 38.84 -37.72
N LYS A 13 -12.99 38.96 -39.02
CA LYS A 13 -11.82 38.33 -39.66
C LYS A 13 -10.50 38.82 -39.05
N ASN A 14 -10.36 40.12 -38.82
CA ASN A 14 -9.14 40.68 -38.24
C ASN A 14 -8.93 40.28 -36.78
N ALA A 15 -10.01 40.20 -35.98
CA ALA A 15 -9.93 39.65 -34.61
C ALA A 15 -9.43 38.19 -34.65
N GLN A 16 -10.06 37.34 -35.47
CA GLN A 16 -9.66 35.94 -35.64
C GLN A 16 -8.21 35.77 -36.13
N ALA A 17 -7.72 36.66 -37.01
CA ALA A 17 -6.33 36.66 -37.45
C ALA A 17 -5.35 37.08 -36.36
N LEU A 18 -5.70 38.10 -35.55
CA LEU A 18 -4.89 38.58 -34.44
C LEU A 18 -4.83 37.57 -33.29
N ASP A 19 -5.95 36.90 -32.98
CA ASP A 19 -6.00 35.87 -31.96
C ASP A 19 -5.20 34.63 -32.40
N LYS A 20 -5.40 34.15 -33.64
CA LYS A 20 -4.55 33.10 -34.21
C LYS A 20 -3.05 33.46 -34.15
N GLN A 21 -2.68 34.71 -34.42
CA GLN A 21 -1.28 35.14 -34.34
C GLN A 21 -0.72 35.00 -32.91
N LYS A 22 -1.51 35.28 -31.87
CA LYS A 22 -1.12 35.06 -30.47
C LYS A 22 -0.97 33.57 -30.17
N ASP A 23 -1.87 32.73 -30.69
CA ASP A 23 -1.83 31.27 -30.49
C ASP A 23 -0.61 30.64 -31.19
N ASP A 24 -0.28 31.12 -32.40
CA ASP A 24 0.95 30.80 -33.13
C ASP A 24 2.21 31.23 -32.34
N GLU A 25 2.19 32.41 -31.72
CA GLU A 25 3.28 32.92 -30.87
C GLU A 25 3.39 32.17 -29.53
N ALA A 26 2.27 31.75 -28.93
CA ALA A 26 2.22 30.98 -27.70
C ALA A 26 2.79 29.57 -27.90
N PHE A 27 2.31 28.85 -28.91
CA PHE A 27 2.79 27.49 -29.19
C PHE A 27 4.28 27.46 -29.58
N SER A 28 4.76 28.46 -30.33
CA SER A 28 6.18 28.55 -30.69
C SER A 28 7.10 28.88 -29.51
N LYS A 29 6.60 29.56 -28.47
CA LYS A 29 7.32 29.77 -27.20
C LYS A 29 7.44 28.50 -26.34
N CYS A 30 6.56 27.51 -26.53
CA CYS A 30 6.61 26.25 -25.79
C CYS A 30 7.80 25.38 -26.24
N LYS A 31 8.78 25.22 -25.34
CA LYS A 31 10.07 24.54 -25.64
C LYS A 31 10.05 23.02 -25.47
N THR A 32 9.16 22.46 -24.65
CA THR A 32 9.11 21.01 -24.36
C THR A 32 7.88 20.34 -25.02
N PRO A 33 7.91 19.00 -25.25
CA PRO A 33 6.75 18.24 -25.70
C PRO A 33 5.49 18.50 -24.88
N GLY A 34 5.56 18.36 -23.55
CA GLY A 34 4.40 18.58 -22.66
C GLY A 34 3.92 20.04 -22.61
N ALA A 35 4.83 21.02 -22.73
CA ALA A 35 4.41 22.42 -22.83
C ALA A 35 3.63 22.70 -24.13
N ARG A 36 4.01 22.06 -25.24
CA ARG A 36 3.28 22.15 -26.51
C ARG A 36 1.94 21.42 -26.45
N ALA A 37 1.92 20.19 -25.91
CA ALA A 37 0.68 19.43 -25.69
C ALA A 37 -0.32 20.19 -24.79
N LYS A 38 0.18 20.87 -23.75
CA LYS A 38 -0.64 21.71 -22.85
C LYS A 38 -1.11 23.03 -23.50
N CYS A 39 -0.38 23.54 -24.50
CA CYS A 39 -0.77 24.75 -25.22
C CYS A 39 -1.86 24.46 -26.26
N ASP A 40 -1.70 23.39 -27.02
CA ASP A 40 -2.61 22.97 -28.10
C ASP A 40 -2.36 21.47 -28.40
N PRO A 41 -3.22 20.54 -27.94
CA PRO A 41 -3.05 19.10 -28.16
C PRO A 41 -3.08 18.68 -29.63
N ASP A 42 -4.04 19.18 -30.43
CA ASP A 42 -4.15 18.84 -31.84
C ASP A 42 -2.94 19.35 -32.64
N ARG A 43 -2.46 20.57 -32.33
CA ARG A 43 -1.23 21.12 -32.94
C ARG A 43 0.03 20.44 -32.46
N PHE A 44 0.07 19.93 -31.22
CA PHE A 44 1.13 19.02 -30.77
C PHE A 44 1.16 17.75 -31.63
N MET A 45 0.02 17.10 -31.89
CA MET A 45 -0.03 15.93 -32.78
C MET A 45 0.41 16.28 -34.21
N ASN A 46 -0.06 17.42 -34.74
CA ASN A 46 0.38 17.90 -36.06
C ASN A 46 1.87 18.29 -36.10
N HIS A 47 2.46 18.73 -34.99
CA HIS A 47 3.89 19.04 -34.94
C HIS A 47 4.72 17.76 -34.99
N TYR A 48 4.44 16.79 -34.12
CA TYR A 48 5.29 15.61 -33.92
C TYR A 48 4.93 14.39 -34.79
N PHE A 49 3.68 14.21 -35.20
CA PHE A 49 3.21 12.93 -35.77
C PHE A 49 2.48 13.01 -37.12
N LEU A 50 2.17 14.21 -37.63
CA LEU A 50 1.48 14.36 -38.91
C LEU A 50 2.20 15.32 -39.88
N THR A 51 2.18 15.00 -41.17
CA THR A 51 2.51 15.95 -42.25
C THR A 51 1.30 16.04 -43.18
N ASP A 52 0.85 17.27 -43.46
CA ASP A 52 -0.39 17.56 -44.21
C ASP A 52 -1.63 16.77 -43.73
N GLY A 53 -1.73 16.57 -42.41
CA GLY A 53 -2.81 15.82 -41.74
C GLY A 53 -2.72 14.30 -41.86
N LYS A 54 -1.66 13.74 -42.46
CA LYS A 54 -1.42 12.30 -42.60
C LYS A 54 -0.35 11.81 -41.62
N PRO A 55 -0.42 10.55 -41.12
CA PRO A 55 0.65 9.95 -40.32
C PRO A 55 2.02 10.09 -41.00
N ASP A 56 3.02 10.57 -40.26
CA ASP A 56 4.39 10.72 -40.75
C ASP A 56 5.41 10.21 -39.71
N PRO A 57 5.83 8.93 -39.83
CA PRO A 57 6.82 8.32 -38.96
C PRO A 57 8.20 9.01 -38.94
N LEU A 58 8.55 9.79 -39.96
CA LEU A 58 9.89 10.37 -40.09
C LEU A 58 10.08 11.64 -39.25
N LYS A 59 9.01 12.27 -38.75
CA LYS A 59 9.09 13.46 -37.91
C LYS A 59 9.58 13.17 -36.49
N THR A 60 9.15 12.03 -35.95
CA THR A 60 9.42 11.57 -34.58
C THR A 60 9.57 10.04 -34.63
N PRO A 61 10.69 9.52 -35.14
CA PRO A 61 10.89 8.07 -35.29
C PRO A 61 11.07 7.38 -33.94
N GLU A 62 11.78 8.03 -33.01
CA GLU A 62 11.94 7.59 -31.62
C GLU A 62 10.68 7.92 -30.79
N PRO A 63 10.30 7.07 -29.82
CA PRO A 63 9.14 7.32 -28.97
C PRO A 63 9.35 8.52 -28.03
N LEU A 64 8.28 9.26 -27.78
CA LEU A 64 8.30 10.57 -27.10
C LEU A 64 7.56 10.52 -25.76
N ALA A 65 8.27 10.86 -24.67
CA ALA A 65 7.70 11.02 -23.33
C ALA A 65 7.23 12.46 -23.09
N VAL A 66 5.96 12.64 -22.75
CA VAL A 66 5.27 13.93 -22.68
C VAL A 66 5.22 14.47 -21.25
N TYR A 67 6.39 14.67 -20.65
CA TYR A 67 6.55 15.18 -19.28
C TYR A 67 5.82 16.52 -19.06
N GLY A 68 5.06 16.62 -17.96
CA GLY A 68 4.36 17.85 -17.54
C GLY A 68 2.97 18.05 -18.13
N TYR A 69 2.41 17.05 -18.82
CA TYR A 69 1.03 17.06 -19.34
C TYR A 69 0.13 16.13 -18.53
N GLY A 70 -0.96 16.65 -17.95
CA GLY A 70 -1.82 15.91 -17.02
C GLY A 70 -3.09 15.27 -17.61
N GLU A 71 -3.56 15.72 -18.76
CA GLU A 71 -4.86 15.32 -19.35
C GLU A 71 -4.75 14.01 -20.14
N ARG A 72 -4.24 12.95 -19.48
CA ARG A 72 -3.81 11.68 -20.10
C ARG A 72 -4.78 11.12 -21.16
N TYR A 73 -6.08 11.16 -20.86
CA TYR A 73 -7.12 10.63 -21.75
C TYR A 73 -7.32 11.43 -23.04
N ALA A 74 -7.15 12.76 -23.02
CA ALA A 74 -7.31 13.59 -24.21
C ALA A 74 -6.22 13.26 -25.24
N LEU A 75 -4.97 13.17 -24.78
CA LEU A 75 -3.83 12.82 -25.64
C LEU A 75 -3.86 11.34 -26.07
N GLN A 76 -4.39 10.43 -25.25
CA GLN A 76 -4.68 9.04 -25.63
C GLN A 76 -5.71 8.98 -26.77
N ALA A 77 -6.83 9.68 -26.65
CA ALA A 77 -7.87 9.73 -27.67
C ALA A 77 -7.37 10.36 -28.98
N LEU A 78 -6.47 11.33 -28.91
CA LEU A 78 -5.80 11.90 -30.08
C LEU A 78 -4.81 10.91 -30.73
N ALA A 79 -4.02 10.19 -29.94
CA ALA A 79 -3.09 9.18 -30.48
C ALA A 79 -3.84 8.05 -31.20
N PHE A 80 -4.92 7.52 -30.61
CA PHE A 80 -5.75 6.47 -31.22
C PHE A 80 -6.48 6.90 -32.51
N ARG A 81 -6.52 8.19 -32.85
CA ARG A 81 -7.04 8.68 -34.14
C ARG A 81 -6.01 8.69 -35.27
N ILE A 82 -4.74 8.35 -35.00
CA ILE A 82 -3.64 8.35 -35.97
C ILE A 82 -3.23 6.89 -36.24
N PRO A 83 -3.50 6.35 -37.45
CA PRO A 83 -3.11 4.98 -37.80
C PRO A 83 -1.61 4.72 -37.61
N GLY A 84 -1.29 3.63 -36.91
CA GLY A 84 0.08 3.23 -36.60
C GLY A 84 0.73 3.93 -35.39
N LEU A 85 0.03 4.86 -34.72
CA LEU A 85 0.58 5.54 -33.54
C LEU A 85 0.15 4.83 -32.25
N HIS A 86 1.12 4.44 -31.43
CA HIS A 86 0.93 3.77 -30.15
C HIS A 86 1.02 4.74 -28.97
N TYR A 87 0.30 4.42 -27.90
CA TYR A 87 0.24 5.17 -26.64
C TYR A 87 0.38 4.20 -25.46
N VAL A 88 1.25 4.51 -24.50
CA VAL A 88 1.32 3.86 -23.18
C VAL A 88 1.61 4.91 -22.10
N SER A 89 0.98 4.80 -20.93
CA SER A 89 1.34 5.63 -19.76
C SER A 89 2.53 5.02 -19.01
N GLY A 90 3.59 5.81 -18.79
CA GLY A 90 4.65 5.52 -17.82
C GLY A 90 4.51 6.38 -16.55
N GLY A 91 5.52 6.37 -15.70
CA GLY A 91 5.54 7.13 -14.44
C GLY A 91 4.86 6.39 -13.28
N THR A 92 4.16 7.12 -12.41
CA THR A 92 3.47 6.59 -11.21
C THR A 92 1.99 7.01 -11.20
N LEU A 93 1.18 6.50 -10.26
CA LEU A 93 -0.25 6.86 -10.16
C LEU A 93 -0.48 8.38 -10.05
N LYS A 94 0.31 9.05 -9.20
CA LYS A 94 0.27 10.52 -9.01
C LYS A 94 0.87 11.28 -10.21
N ASN A 95 1.84 10.71 -10.91
CA ASN A 95 2.59 11.34 -12.01
C ASN A 95 2.61 10.42 -13.25
N CYS A 96 1.46 10.23 -13.88
CA CYS A 96 1.36 9.52 -15.16
C CYS A 96 1.98 10.35 -16.30
N ILE A 97 2.89 9.77 -17.07
CA ILE A 97 3.60 10.42 -18.18
C ILE A 97 3.24 9.70 -19.50
N PRO A 98 2.54 10.33 -20.44
CA PRO A 98 2.24 9.73 -21.74
C PRO A 98 3.52 9.43 -22.53
N CYS A 99 3.62 8.23 -23.09
CA CYS A 99 4.68 7.81 -24.01
C CYS A 99 4.01 7.47 -25.36
N ILE A 100 4.46 8.09 -26.45
CA ILE A 100 3.78 8.06 -27.76
C ILE A 100 4.81 7.84 -28.88
N GLY A 101 4.53 6.95 -29.83
CA GLY A 101 5.47 6.64 -30.93
C GLY A 101 4.95 5.55 -31.88
N TRP A 102 5.70 5.26 -32.93
CA TRP A 102 5.26 4.41 -34.04
C TRP A 102 5.56 2.92 -33.86
N ASP A 103 6.53 2.59 -33.00
CA ASP A 103 6.83 1.20 -32.62
C ASP A 103 6.24 0.91 -31.23
N ARG A 104 5.44 -0.15 -31.14
CA ARG A 104 4.73 -0.54 -29.91
C ARG A 104 5.68 -0.90 -28.78
N ASP A 105 6.74 -1.64 -29.09
CA ASP A 105 7.63 -2.22 -28.11
C ASP A 105 8.67 -1.18 -27.64
N ALA A 106 9.08 -0.26 -28.51
CA ALA A 106 9.84 0.93 -28.14
C ALA A 106 9.03 1.88 -27.24
N VAL A 107 7.74 2.11 -27.52
CA VAL A 107 6.85 2.90 -26.64
C VAL A 107 6.67 2.23 -25.26
N PHE A 108 6.56 0.90 -25.22
CA PHE A 108 6.46 0.14 -23.98
C PHE A 108 7.79 0.08 -23.20
N ALA A 109 8.93 0.00 -23.89
CA ALA A 109 10.25 0.11 -23.28
C ALA A 109 10.48 1.51 -22.68
N LEU A 110 10.05 2.57 -23.38
CA LEU A 110 10.09 3.94 -22.87
C LEU A 110 9.22 4.10 -21.63
N SER A 111 7.97 3.65 -21.63
CA SER A 111 7.08 3.79 -20.46
C SER A 111 7.64 3.06 -19.23
N ARG A 112 8.21 1.86 -19.40
CA ARG A 112 8.92 1.13 -18.34
C ARG A 112 10.15 1.89 -17.85
N SER A 113 10.93 2.50 -18.73
CA SER A 113 12.08 3.33 -18.36
C SER A 113 11.66 4.54 -17.51
N VAL A 114 10.61 5.24 -17.92
CA VAL A 114 10.03 6.41 -17.22
C VAL A 114 9.45 6.01 -15.85
N THR A 115 8.73 4.88 -15.74
CA THR A 115 8.28 4.35 -14.44
C THR A 115 9.46 3.98 -13.53
N ALA A 116 10.50 3.34 -14.08
CA ALA A 116 11.70 3.00 -13.31
C ALA A 116 12.47 4.24 -12.86
N GLU A 117 12.47 5.33 -13.63
CA GLU A 117 13.06 6.61 -13.26
C GLU A 117 12.25 7.30 -12.15
N ALA A 118 10.93 7.40 -12.31
CA ALA A 118 10.04 7.98 -11.30
C ALA A 118 10.17 7.25 -9.95
N ARG A 119 10.18 5.92 -9.95
CA ARG A 119 10.41 5.11 -8.73
C ARG A 119 11.80 5.32 -8.14
N ARG A 120 12.87 5.41 -8.96
CA ARG A 120 14.22 5.76 -8.49
C ARG A 120 14.30 7.14 -7.87
N GLU A 121 13.53 8.12 -8.36
CA GLU A 121 13.46 9.45 -7.76
C GLU A 121 12.65 9.45 -6.45
N MET A 122 11.55 8.69 -6.38
CA MET A 122 10.74 8.55 -5.17
C MET A 122 11.49 7.81 -4.06
N LYS A 123 12.19 6.70 -4.34
CA LYS A 123 12.98 5.98 -3.33
C LYS A 123 14.07 6.89 -2.74
N LYS A 124 14.77 7.69 -3.57
CA LYS A 124 15.71 8.73 -3.09
C LYS A 124 15.06 9.79 -2.19
N LYS A 125 13.85 10.25 -2.52
CA LYS A 125 13.09 11.19 -1.68
C LYS A 125 12.73 10.55 -0.34
N GLN A 126 12.37 9.26 -0.32
CA GLN A 126 12.04 8.52 0.88
C GLN A 126 13.29 8.22 1.74
N GLU A 127 14.42 7.85 1.14
CA GLU A 127 15.72 7.70 1.81
C GLU A 127 16.14 8.99 2.52
N VAL A 128 16.05 10.15 1.85
CA VAL A 128 16.34 11.47 2.44
C VAL A 128 15.35 11.82 3.57
N ARG A 129 14.08 11.43 3.43
CA ARG A 129 13.04 11.62 4.46
C ARG A 129 13.32 10.75 5.69
N TRP A 130 13.73 9.50 5.48
CA TRP A 130 14.07 8.52 6.51
C TRP A 130 15.34 8.92 7.27
N GLU A 131 16.41 9.27 6.57
CA GLU A 131 17.67 9.71 7.20
C GLU A 131 17.47 10.97 8.08
N LYS A 132 16.61 11.89 7.63
CA LYS A 132 16.16 13.05 8.42
C LYS A 132 15.31 12.66 9.64
N ALA A 133 14.50 11.60 9.56
CA ALA A 133 13.73 11.08 10.69
C ALA A 133 14.64 10.39 11.70
N MET A 134 15.55 9.53 11.23
CA MET A 134 16.56 8.83 12.04
C MET A 134 17.53 9.78 12.76
N HIS A 135 17.70 11.02 12.28
CA HIS A 135 18.42 12.06 13.03
C HIS A 135 17.77 12.34 14.41
N GLY A 136 16.44 12.22 14.52
CA GLY A 136 15.72 12.31 15.79
C GLY A 136 16.04 11.16 16.74
N HIS A 137 16.15 9.92 16.22
CA HIS A 137 16.54 8.75 17.02
C HIS A 137 18.00 8.86 17.49
N ARG A 138 18.92 9.28 16.60
CA ARG A 138 20.34 9.53 16.97
C ARG A 138 20.49 10.64 18.01
N SER A 139 19.64 11.67 17.95
CA SER A 139 19.56 12.73 18.97
C SER A 139 19.02 12.20 20.30
N TYR A 140 17.99 11.36 20.27
CA TYR A 140 17.42 10.71 21.45
C TYR A 140 18.44 9.83 22.18
N LEU A 141 19.13 8.93 21.47
CA LEU A 141 20.19 8.09 22.04
C LEU A 141 21.32 8.93 22.69
N SER A 142 21.71 10.05 22.04
CA SER A 142 22.75 10.95 22.55
C SER A 142 22.38 11.68 23.85
N GLN A 143 21.09 11.77 24.16
CA GLN A 143 20.56 12.34 25.39
C GLN A 143 20.30 11.25 26.45
N SER A 144 19.67 10.14 26.06
CA SER A 144 19.33 9.02 26.96
C SER A 144 20.57 8.42 27.63
N ASN A 145 21.67 8.25 26.88
CA ASN A 145 22.96 7.74 27.37
C ASN A 145 23.62 8.59 28.48
N GLN A 146 23.09 9.77 28.82
CA GLN A 146 23.59 10.60 29.92
C GLN A 146 22.87 10.32 31.27
N ASN A 147 21.70 9.67 31.23
CA ASN A 147 20.80 9.47 32.38
C ASN A 147 20.72 8.00 32.84
N GLY A 148 21.80 7.23 32.65
CA GLY A 148 21.77 5.76 32.72
C GLY A 148 21.22 5.15 34.02
N SER A 149 19.99 4.65 33.97
CA SER A 149 19.42 3.69 34.93
C SER A 149 19.70 2.27 34.47
N SER A 150 20.39 1.47 35.28
CA SER A 150 20.61 0.03 35.01
C SER A 150 19.52 -0.83 35.63
N GLN A 151 18.30 -0.72 35.10
CA GLN A 151 17.20 -1.62 35.46
C GLN A 151 17.34 -2.95 34.70
N ASN A 152 17.54 -4.03 35.46
CA ASN A 152 17.69 -5.40 34.95
C ASN A 152 16.33 -6.13 34.80
N SER A 153 15.21 -5.42 35.00
CA SER A 153 13.84 -5.91 34.90
C SER A 153 13.15 -5.34 33.67
N PHE A 154 12.35 -6.17 32.98
CA PHE A 154 11.43 -5.67 31.96
C PHE A 154 10.27 -4.94 32.62
N GLU A 155 9.97 -3.74 32.14
CA GLU A 155 8.90 -2.86 32.63
C GLU A 155 8.15 -2.30 31.42
N LEU A 156 6.89 -2.71 31.25
CA LEU A 156 6.07 -2.37 30.08
C LEU A 156 6.01 -0.85 29.87
N GLU A 157 5.96 -0.07 30.96
CA GLU A 157 5.93 1.39 30.98
C GLU A 157 7.13 2.05 30.30
N GLN A 158 8.30 1.41 30.22
CA GLN A 158 9.47 2.00 29.55
C GLN A 158 9.32 2.01 28.01
N CYS A 159 8.38 1.22 27.47
CA CYS A 159 7.98 1.26 26.06
C CYS A 159 7.25 2.56 25.68
N ARG A 160 6.81 3.40 26.63
CA ARG A 160 6.12 4.68 26.33
C ARG A 160 6.99 5.62 25.50
N GLY A 161 6.39 6.32 24.53
CA GLY A 161 7.07 7.33 23.74
C GLY A 161 6.63 7.46 22.29
N SER A 162 7.32 8.35 21.57
CA SER A 162 7.23 8.50 20.11
C SER A 162 8.25 7.59 19.41
N TYR A 163 7.81 6.84 18.40
CA TYR A 163 8.65 6.02 17.53
C TYR A 163 8.42 6.38 16.05
N ILE A 164 9.50 6.34 15.27
CA ILE A 164 9.41 6.17 13.81
C ILE A 164 9.55 4.68 13.49
N VAL A 165 8.87 4.23 12.43
CA VAL A 165 8.77 2.81 12.09
C VAL A 165 9.27 2.56 10.66
N GLU A 166 9.96 1.43 10.50
CA GLU A 166 10.51 0.87 9.28
C GLU A 166 9.75 -0.43 8.98
N CYS A 167 9.31 -0.64 7.74
CA CYS A 167 8.61 -1.84 7.28
C CYS A 167 8.81 -1.92 5.76
N ASP A 168 9.52 -2.94 5.29
CA ASP A 168 10.01 -2.98 3.91
C ASP A 168 8.86 -3.31 2.95
N GLU A 169 7.95 -4.20 3.37
CA GLU A 169 6.72 -4.58 2.69
C GLU A 169 5.83 -3.35 2.37
N ILE A 170 5.72 -2.43 3.33
CA ILE A 170 4.94 -1.19 3.20
C ILE A 170 5.68 -0.12 2.37
N THR A 171 7.01 -0.06 2.46
CA THR A 171 7.80 1.04 1.84
C THR A 171 8.28 0.76 0.43
N ASP A 172 8.43 -0.51 0.01
CA ASP A 172 8.68 -0.89 -1.39
C ASP A 172 7.40 -1.16 -2.19
N GLY A 173 6.26 -1.39 -1.54
CA GLY A 173 4.96 -1.59 -2.21
C GLY A 173 4.26 -0.30 -2.70
N TRP A 174 4.45 0.84 -2.02
CA TRP A 174 3.64 2.05 -2.23
C TRP A 174 4.43 3.34 -2.53
N ASP A 175 3.99 4.10 -3.54
CA ASP A 175 4.61 5.35 -3.99
C ASP A 175 4.32 6.55 -3.05
N ASP A 176 5.36 7.30 -2.68
CA ASP A 176 5.27 8.59 -1.95
C ASP A 176 4.58 8.47 -0.56
N MET A 177 5.07 7.50 0.23
CA MET A 177 4.59 7.17 1.57
C MET A 177 5.06 8.16 2.65
N PRO A 178 4.27 8.42 3.71
CA PRO A 178 4.75 9.15 4.89
C PRO A 178 5.86 8.39 5.63
N ILE A 179 6.53 9.05 6.58
CA ILE A 179 7.30 8.32 7.59
C ILE A 179 6.28 7.58 8.47
N LEU A 180 6.48 6.28 8.65
CA LEU A 180 5.61 5.48 9.50
C LEU A 180 5.88 5.84 10.96
N THR A 181 4.84 5.92 11.79
CA THR A 181 4.96 6.41 13.17
C THR A 181 4.09 5.63 14.13
N MET A 182 4.55 5.48 15.37
CA MET A 182 3.76 4.96 16.48
C MET A 182 4.02 5.75 17.76
N ASP A 183 2.96 6.10 18.48
CA ASP A 183 2.98 6.89 19.73
C ASP A 183 2.38 6.06 20.87
N ILE A 184 3.23 5.40 21.67
CA ILE A 184 2.84 4.53 22.79
C ILE A 184 2.52 5.37 24.03
N CYS A 185 1.30 5.20 24.56
CA CYS A 185 0.71 5.92 25.67
C CYS A 185 0.27 4.98 26.80
N ASP A 186 0.17 5.52 28.02
CA ASP A 186 -0.58 4.96 29.14
C ASP A 186 -1.99 4.49 28.71
N SER A 187 -2.39 3.31 29.18
CA SER A 187 -3.80 2.86 29.14
C SER A 187 -4.55 3.32 30.40
N LYS A 188 -5.88 3.25 30.36
CA LYS A 188 -6.73 3.30 31.57
C LYS A 188 -6.78 1.95 32.30
N VAL A 189 -6.41 0.86 31.63
CA VAL A 189 -6.43 -0.51 32.15
C VAL A 189 -5.03 -0.90 32.62
N ALA A 190 -4.89 -1.31 33.89
CA ALA A 190 -3.61 -1.66 34.48
C ALA A 190 -2.95 -2.86 33.77
N GLY A 191 -1.62 -2.83 33.62
CA GLY A 191 -0.88 -3.85 32.87
C GLY A 191 -1.07 -3.79 31.36
N THR A 192 -1.59 -2.68 30.82
CA THR A 192 -1.68 -2.44 29.37
C THR A 192 -1.17 -1.04 28.99
N LEU A 193 -0.77 -0.89 27.74
CA LEU A 193 -0.55 0.41 27.08
C LEU A 193 -1.44 0.50 25.84
N THR A 194 -1.59 1.71 25.30
CA THR A 194 -2.30 1.93 24.03
C THR A 194 -1.44 2.76 23.09
N ALA A 195 -1.39 2.43 21.80
CA ALA A 195 -0.58 3.16 20.84
C ALA A 195 -1.43 3.73 19.71
N ALA A 196 -1.19 5.00 19.35
CA ALA A 196 -1.65 5.52 18.07
C ALA A 196 -0.63 5.12 17.00
N PHE A 197 -1.03 4.46 15.93
CA PHE A 197 -0.11 4.09 14.84
C PHE A 197 -0.57 4.63 13.49
N HIS A 198 0.40 4.86 12.60
CA HIS A 198 0.17 5.28 11.23
C HIS A 198 1.25 4.64 10.35
N PHE A 199 0.92 3.49 9.77
CA PHE A 199 1.79 2.69 8.90
C PHE A 199 1.54 2.98 7.42
N GLY A 200 1.21 4.24 7.10
CA GLY A 200 1.20 4.76 5.74
C GLY A 200 -0.08 4.43 5.00
N ILE A 201 -0.31 3.15 4.72
CA ILE A 201 -1.54 2.61 4.12
C ILE A 201 -2.62 2.35 5.18
N PHE A 202 -2.22 2.00 6.40
CA PHE A 202 -3.12 1.61 7.49
C PHE A 202 -2.82 2.42 8.76
N ALA A 203 -3.86 2.86 9.47
CA ALA A 203 -3.72 3.70 10.67
C ALA A 203 -4.83 3.44 11.69
N GLY A 204 -4.50 3.49 12.98
CA GLY A 204 -5.44 3.13 14.03
C GLY A 204 -4.88 3.14 15.44
N THR A 205 -5.40 2.22 16.25
CA THR A 205 -5.04 2.03 17.66
C THR A 205 -4.56 0.61 17.90
N MET A 206 -3.51 0.45 18.70
CA MET A 206 -3.12 -0.84 19.28
C MET A 206 -3.38 -0.85 20.78
N ILE A 207 -3.73 -2.01 21.34
CA ILE A 207 -3.63 -2.32 22.77
C ILE A 207 -2.44 -3.26 22.96
N LEU A 208 -1.59 -2.97 23.95
CA LEU A 208 -0.31 -3.63 24.19
C LEU A 208 -0.25 -4.21 25.60
N SER A 209 0.35 -5.38 25.78
CA SER A 209 0.56 -6.00 27.10
C SER A 209 1.72 -6.99 27.13
N ASP A 210 2.31 -7.24 28.29
CA ASP A 210 3.33 -8.28 28.52
C ASP A 210 2.74 -9.71 28.57
N SER A 211 1.40 -9.84 28.51
CA SER A 211 0.67 -11.10 28.58
C SER A 211 -0.36 -11.19 27.44
N LYS A 212 -0.29 -12.24 26.59
CA LYS A 212 -1.31 -12.50 25.56
C LYS A 212 -2.69 -12.64 26.22
N GLN A 213 -2.79 -13.46 27.27
CA GLN A 213 -4.03 -13.69 28.03
C GLN A 213 -4.69 -12.38 28.50
N ARG A 214 -3.93 -11.35 28.88
CA ARG A 214 -4.54 -10.07 29.32
C ARG A 214 -5.14 -9.26 28.15
N LEU A 215 -4.67 -9.47 26.92
CA LEU A 215 -5.31 -8.91 25.73
C LEU A 215 -6.57 -9.72 25.38
N ASP A 216 -6.43 -11.04 25.38
CA ASP A 216 -7.52 -12.00 25.09
C ASP A 216 -8.69 -11.79 26.09
N ASP A 217 -8.40 -11.62 27.39
CA ASP A 217 -9.36 -11.31 28.46
C ASP A 217 -10.01 -9.91 28.34
N LEU A 218 -9.38 -8.97 27.64
CA LEU A 218 -9.80 -7.56 27.54
C LEU A 218 -10.63 -7.27 26.28
N ILE A 219 -10.39 -8.04 25.22
CA ILE A 219 -11.08 -7.94 23.93
C ILE A 219 -12.21 -8.98 23.85
N GLY A 220 -11.96 -10.19 24.33
CA GLY A 220 -12.97 -11.23 24.52
C GLY A 220 -13.25 -12.08 23.27
N PRO A 221 -13.88 -13.26 23.45
CA PRO A 221 -14.08 -14.26 22.40
C PRO A 221 -15.20 -13.92 21.40
N GLU A 222 -15.87 -12.77 21.56
CA GLU A 222 -16.80 -12.23 20.55
C GLU A 222 -16.09 -11.30 19.55
N ASP A 223 -14.89 -10.82 19.89
CA ASP A 223 -14.04 -10.00 19.02
C ASP A 223 -12.89 -10.83 18.40
N ASP A 224 -12.28 -11.78 19.12
CA ASP A 224 -11.23 -12.68 18.58
C ASP A 224 -11.83 -13.78 17.67
N SER A 225 -11.99 -13.48 16.38
CA SER A 225 -12.46 -14.41 15.34
C SER A 225 -11.39 -15.41 14.84
N ASP A 226 -10.57 -15.95 15.76
CA ASP A 226 -9.49 -16.92 15.46
C ASP A 226 -10.06 -18.20 14.79
N SER A 227 -9.82 -18.34 13.48
CA SER A 227 -10.42 -19.35 12.59
C SER A 227 -9.76 -20.75 12.72
N GLU A 228 -9.75 -21.31 13.92
CA GLU A 228 -9.27 -22.67 14.22
C GLU A 228 -10.34 -23.74 13.83
N SER A 229 -10.61 -23.87 12.52
CA SER A 229 -11.52 -24.90 11.98
C SER A 229 -10.76 -26.06 11.33
N GLU A 230 -10.34 -27.01 12.17
CA GLU A 230 -9.85 -28.32 11.73
C GLU A 230 -10.95 -29.11 11.02
N SER A 231 -10.71 -29.41 9.74
CA SER A 231 -11.25 -30.52 8.94
C SER A 231 -12.63 -31.12 9.33
N ASP A 232 -13.60 -30.97 8.43
CA ASP A 232 -14.57 -32.05 8.18
C ASP A 232 -14.61 -32.37 6.69
N SER A 233 -14.43 -33.65 6.35
CA SER A 233 -14.39 -34.15 4.98
C SER A 233 -15.79 -34.60 4.55
N LEU A 234 -16.34 -34.01 3.48
CA LEU A 234 -17.50 -34.54 2.79
C LEU A 234 -17.06 -35.10 1.42
N ASP A 235 -17.41 -36.37 1.25
CA ASP A 235 -17.19 -37.21 0.07
C ASP A 235 -18.53 -37.34 -0.70
N GLU A 236 -18.49 -37.90 -1.91
CA GLU A 236 -19.66 -38.25 -2.75
C GLU A 236 -20.49 -37.03 -3.27
N GLU A 237 -21.04 -36.96 -4.49
CA GLU A 237 -21.10 -37.83 -5.68
C GLU A 237 -20.66 -37.00 -6.91
N ASP A 238 -19.76 -37.47 -7.77
CA ASP A 238 -20.00 -38.27 -8.99
C ASP A 238 -20.74 -37.55 -10.14
N SER A 239 -20.16 -37.65 -11.34
CA SER A 239 -20.68 -37.21 -12.65
C SER A 239 -19.72 -37.70 -13.74
N GLU A 240 -19.83 -38.98 -14.11
CA GLU A 240 -19.06 -39.61 -15.19
C GLU A 240 -19.30 -38.97 -16.57
N GLU A 241 -18.23 -38.84 -17.37
CA GLU A 241 -18.31 -38.98 -18.83
C GLU A 241 -16.94 -39.51 -19.33
N ASP A 242 -16.96 -40.65 -20.04
CA ASP A 242 -15.76 -41.37 -20.51
C ASP A 242 -15.03 -40.68 -21.67
N GLU A 243 -13.72 -40.96 -21.81
CA GLU A 243 -13.18 -41.51 -23.09
C GLU A 243 -11.82 -42.24 -22.87
N GLU A 244 -11.70 -43.41 -23.51
CA GLU A 244 -10.56 -44.38 -23.51
C GLU A 244 -9.32 -43.84 -24.30
N GLU A 245 -8.11 -44.41 -24.37
CA GLU A 245 -7.49 -45.70 -23.98
C GLU A 245 -6.35 -45.44 -22.93
N GLU A 246 -5.20 -46.10 -22.72
CA GLU A 246 -4.41 -47.16 -23.37
C GLU A 246 -3.82 -48.10 -22.26
N GLU A 247 -2.49 -48.30 -22.17
CA GLU A 247 -1.79 -49.25 -21.27
C GLU A 247 -0.53 -48.57 -20.63
N ASP A 248 0.32 -49.12 -19.73
CA ASP A 248 0.58 -50.53 -19.38
C ASP A 248 1.14 -50.75 -17.95
N ASP A 249 0.86 -51.95 -17.44
CA ASP A 249 1.51 -52.81 -16.45
C ASP A 249 1.96 -52.46 -15.01
N LYS A 250 1.27 -53.14 -14.08
CA LYS A 250 1.80 -54.12 -13.08
C LYS A 250 3.03 -53.69 -12.24
N LYS A 251 3.02 -53.80 -10.90
CA LYS A 251 2.66 -55.05 -10.18
C LYS A 251 2.44 -54.90 -8.66
N THR A 252 1.40 -55.56 -8.21
CA THR A 252 1.09 -56.08 -6.86
C THR A 252 2.25 -56.33 -5.87
N THR A 253 2.00 -56.16 -4.56
CA THR A 253 1.78 -57.32 -3.65
C THR A 253 1.17 -56.93 -2.29
N SER A 254 0.26 -57.76 -1.77
CA SER A 254 -0.53 -57.51 -0.55
C SER A 254 0.00 -58.27 0.67
N LYS A 255 -0.29 -57.79 1.91
CA LYS A 255 -0.22 -58.65 3.11
C LYS A 255 -1.17 -58.28 4.26
N LYS A 256 -2.32 -58.96 4.24
CA LYS A 256 -3.28 -59.34 5.32
C LYS A 256 -3.35 -58.59 6.67
N ARG A 257 -4.61 -58.32 7.05
CA ARG A 257 -5.12 -57.92 8.38
C ARG A 257 -4.74 -58.87 9.54
N SER A 258 -4.80 -58.34 10.76
CA SER A 258 -5.14 -59.06 12.00
C SER A 258 -6.18 -58.25 12.79
N VAL A 259 -7.05 -58.90 13.57
CA VAL A 259 -8.20 -58.25 14.27
C VAL A 259 -8.41 -58.86 15.65
N THR A 260 -8.42 -58.04 16.72
CA THR A 260 -9.01 -58.40 18.03
C THR A 260 -9.54 -57.18 18.80
N LYS A 261 -10.87 -57.08 18.85
CA LYS A 261 -11.76 -56.56 19.92
C LYS A 261 -11.23 -55.55 20.97
N ALA A 262 -11.83 -54.36 20.91
CA ALA A 262 -12.60 -53.67 21.97
C ALA A 262 -12.28 -53.91 23.46
N GLY A 263 -12.14 -52.80 24.20
CA GLY A 263 -12.30 -52.71 25.65
C GLY A 263 -12.33 -51.25 26.12
N GLU A 264 -13.33 -50.86 26.90
CA GLU A 264 -13.47 -49.49 27.42
C GLU A 264 -12.37 -49.12 28.40
N LYS A 265 -11.83 -47.89 28.28
CA LYS A 265 -11.27 -47.11 29.39
C LYS A 265 -11.09 -45.64 29.01
N SER A 266 -11.30 -44.78 30.00
CA SER A 266 -11.10 -43.33 29.97
C SER A 266 -9.74 -42.93 29.37
N GLY A 267 -9.74 -41.99 28.43
CA GLY A 267 -8.52 -41.31 27.99
C GLY A 267 -7.89 -40.49 29.13
N PRO A 268 -6.57 -40.25 29.11
CA PRO A 268 -5.91 -39.37 30.06
C PRO A 268 -6.33 -37.90 29.83
N PRO A 269 -6.33 -37.04 30.87
CA PRO A 269 -6.58 -35.61 30.67
C PRO A 269 -5.48 -34.97 29.83
N ASP A 270 -5.86 -34.01 29.00
CA ASP A 270 -4.93 -33.37 28.08
C ASP A 270 -3.75 -32.71 28.79
N LYS A 271 -2.56 -32.96 28.26
CA LYS A 271 -1.34 -32.31 28.76
C LYS A 271 -1.33 -30.88 28.25
N ARG A 272 -1.94 -29.97 29.01
CA ARG A 272 -1.72 -28.51 28.91
C ARG A 272 -0.25 -28.28 28.57
N GLN A 273 0.01 -27.81 27.36
CA GLN A 273 1.38 -27.55 26.92
C GLN A 273 1.98 -26.52 27.89
N LYS A 274 3.21 -26.77 28.34
CA LYS A 274 3.90 -25.77 29.16
C LYS A 274 4.10 -24.54 28.27
N PRO A 275 3.75 -23.32 28.72
CA PRO A 275 3.96 -22.13 27.91
C PRO A 275 5.45 -22.04 27.56
N THR A 276 5.74 -21.98 26.26
CA THR A 276 7.09 -21.70 25.75
C THR A 276 7.56 -20.40 26.41
N PRO A 277 8.74 -20.36 27.04
CA PRO A 277 9.17 -19.19 27.79
C PRO A 277 9.27 -17.98 26.86
N THR A 278 8.41 -16.99 27.11
CA THR A 278 8.38 -15.74 26.36
C THR A 278 9.77 -15.08 26.38
N PRO A 279 10.30 -14.61 25.24
CA PRO A 279 11.54 -13.85 25.23
C PRO A 279 11.46 -12.64 26.17
N PRO A 280 12.50 -12.38 26.98
CA PRO A 280 12.55 -11.16 27.79
C PRO A 280 12.56 -9.95 26.85
N GLY A 281 11.63 -9.01 27.06
CA GLY A 281 11.43 -7.87 26.16
C GLY A 281 10.18 -7.96 25.27
N ARG A 282 9.48 -9.09 25.23
CA ARG A 282 8.28 -9.24 24.37
C ARG A 282 7.05 -8.52 24.93
N VAL A 283 6.44 -7.70 24.09
CA VAL A 283 5.12 -7.09 24.25
C VAL A 283 4.20 -7.66 23.19
N PHE A 284 3.11 -8.31 23.60
CA PHE A 284 2.04 -8.70 22.69
C PHE A 284 1.16 -7.49 22.36
N TYR A 285 0.51 -7.50 21.20
CA TYR A 285 -0.50 -6.52 20.87
C TYR A 285 -1.71 -7.13 20.14
N ARG A 286 -2.79 -6.35 20.15
CA ARG A 286 -3.93 -6.45 19.23
C ARG A 286 -4.11 -5.08 18.57
N LEU A 287 -4.32 -5.03 17.26
CA LEU A 287 -4.50 -3.78 16.52
C LEU A 287 -5.89 -3.71 15.87
N ARG A 288 -6.44 -2.50 15.79
CA ARG A 288 -7.64 -2.16 15.02
C ARG A 288 -7.43 -0.82 14.33
N GLY A 289 -8.08 -0.61 13.20
CA GLY A 289 -7.83 0.60 12.44
C GLY A 289 -8.70 0.75 11.21
N ARG A 290 -8.21 1.58 10.29
CA ARG A 290 -8.72 1.69 8.92
C ARG A 290 -7.59 1.89 7.95
N GLU A 291 -7.81 1.54 6.69
CA GLU A 291 -6.93 1.97 5.62
C GLU A 291 -7.13 3.48 5.33
N THR A 292 -6.31 4.06 4.46
CA THR A 292 -6.09 5.52 4.37
C THR A 292 -6.39 6.15 3.01
N GLY A 293 -6.80 5.36 2.01
CA GLY A 293 -7.18 5.80 0.67
C GLY A 293 -8.69 6.04 0.50
N GLU A 294 -9.49 5.02 0.79
CA GLU A 294 -10.96 5.02 0.72
C GLU A 294 -11.61 5.17 2.11
N GLY A 295 -10.91 4.76 3.16
CA GLY A 295 -11.27 4.94 4.57
C GLY A 295 -11.81 3.68 5.28
N GLU A 296 -11.78 2.52 4.62
CA GLU A 296 -12.36 1.24 5.07
C GLU A 296 -11.85 0.82 6.46
N ILE A 297 -12.78 0.59 7.39
CA ILE A 297 -12.51 0.10 8.75
C ILE A 297 -12.22 -1.40 8.68
N TYR A 298 -11.15 -1.82 9.36
CA TYR A 298 -10.85 -3.24 9.59
C TYR A 298 -11.16 -3.54 11.05
N PRO A 299 -12.31 -4.19 11.32
CA PRO A 299 -12.86 -4.31 12.67
C PRO A 299 -12.37 -5.53 13.43
N ASP A 300 -11.67 -6.48 12.82
CA ASP A 300 -11.14 -7.63 13.54
C ASP A 300 -9.83 -7.26 14.28
N PRO A 301 -9.60 -7.78 15.50
CA PRO A 301 -8.49 -7.36 16.36
C PRO A 301 -7.20 -8.09 16.00
N GLU A 302 -6.48 -7.60 15.00
CA GLU A 302 -5.36 -8.33 14.40
C GLU A 302 -4.17 -8.52 15.37
N PRO A 303 -3.66 -9.75 15.57
CA PRO A 303 -2.67 -10.06 16.59
C PRO A 303 -1.21 -9.94 16.13
N GLY A 304 -0.32 -9.63 17.08
CA GLY A 304 1.12 -9.67 16.87
C GLY A 304 1.94 -9.47 18.14
N HIS A 305 3.24 -9.22 17.97
CA HIS A 305 4.14 -8.88 19.07
C HIS A 305 5.26 -7.91 18.65
N MET A 306 5.91 -7.31 19.65
CA MET A 306 7.11 -6.49 19.54
C MET A 306 8.13 -6.95 20.58
N ASP A 307 9.32 -7.34 20.12
CA ASP A 307 10.47 -7.68 20.97
C ASP A 307 11.37 -6.45 21.15
N PHE A 308 11.39 -5.91 22.36
CA PHE A 308 12.31 -4.85 22.77
C PHE A 308 13.63 -5.50 23.22
N PRO A 309 14.76 -5.31 22.50
CA PRO A 309 16.06 -5.76 22.97
C PRO A 309 16.50 -5.00 24.23
N SER A 310 17.56 -5.46 24.88
CA SER A 310 18.12 -4.83 26.09
C SER A 310 18.89 -3.52 25.80
N ASP A 311 18.40 -2.68 24.89
CA ASP A 311 19.03 -1.44 24.42
C ASP A 311 18.50 -0.18 25.13
N GLY A 312 17.71 -0.35 26.19
CA GLY A 312 17.00 0.74 26.88
C GLY A 312 15.66 1.10 26.22
N TYR A 313 14.99 0.13 25.59
CA TYR A 313 13.71 0.31 24.88
C TYR A 313 13.80 1.34 23.75
N ALA A 314 15.00 1.57 23.23
CA ALA A 314 15.27 2.57 22.21
C ALA A 314 14.93 2.05 20.81
N THR A 315 14.90 0.74 20.63
CA THR A 315 14.37 0.07 19.44
C THR A 315 13.43 -1.08 19.82
N PHE A 316 12.71 -1.62 18.83
CA PHE A 316 12.03 -2.92 18.93
C PHE A 316 11.94 -3.57 17.54
N ASN A 317 11.77 -4.90 17.50
CA ASN A 317 11.42 -5.65 16.29
C ASN A 317 9.98 -6.17 16.43
N GLY A 318 9.09 -5.78 15.52
CA GLY A 318 7.69 -6.16 15.49
C GLY A 318 7.39 -7.22 14.43
N LEU A 319 6.42 -8.09 14.75
CA LEU A 319 5.83 -9.05 13.81
C LEU A 319 4.30 -9.02 13.97
N ALA A 320 3.62 -8.70 12.87
CA ALA A 320 2.19 -8.90 12.74
C ALA A 320 1.93 -10.32 12.22
N TYR A 321 1.13 -11.12 12.91
CA TYR A 321 0.82 -12.48 12.45
C TYR A 321 -0.08 -12.43 11.22
N VAL A 322 -1.05 -11.51 11.25
CA VAL A 322 -1.86 -11.04 10.12
C VAL A 322 -1.83 -9.51 10.15
N PHE A 323 -1.84 -8.89 8.97
CA PHE A 323 -1.82 -7.44 8.80
C PHE A 323 -2.80 -7.02 7.68
N PRO A 324 -3.74 -6.09 7.96
CA PRO A 324 -4.70 -5.58 6.99
C PRO A 324 -4.09 -5.14 5.66
N CYS A 325 -4.66 -5.60 4.55
CA CYS A 325 -4.17 -5.36 3.17
C CYS A 325 -2.79 -5.97 2.80
N LEU A 326 -2.06 -6.62 3.72
CA LEU A 326 -0.74 -7.24 3.44
C LEU A 326 -0.71 -8.76 3.62
N GLY A 327 -1.59 -9.33 4.45
CA GLY A 327 -1.56 -10.74 4.80
C GLY A 327 -0.62 -11.04 5.97
N GLY A 328 -0.07 -12.25 6.00
CA GLY A 328 0.59 -12.77 7.21
C GLY A 328 2.09 -12.50 7.35
N ASN A 329 2.56 -12.50 8.60
CA ASN A 329 3.98 -12.42 9.02
C ASN A 329 4.75 -11.16 8.59
N VAL A 330 4.08 -10.00 8.52
CA VAL A 330 4.71 -8.71 8.16
C VAL A 330 5.65 -8.25 9.28
N GLN A 331 6.90 -7.94 8.92
CA GLN A 331 7.91 -7.46 9.86
C GLN A 331 8.01 -5.93 9.88
N PHE A 332 8.29 -5.37 11.05
CA PHE A 332 8.55 -3.94 11.20
C PHE A 332 9.56 -3.68 12.32
N ARG A 333 10.21 -2.51 12.31
CA ARG A 333 11.13 -2.07 13.37
C ARG A 333 10.78 -0.68 13.84
N GLY A 334 10.81 -0.46 15.15
CA GLY A 334 10.61 0.86 15.74
C GLY A 334 11.92 1.45 16.24
N TYR A 335 12.06 2.77 16.08
CA TYR A 335 13.19 3.55 16.57
C TYR A 335 12.67 4.74 17.39
N LYS A 336 12.99 4.79 18.68
CA LYS A 336 12.45 5.76 19.64
C LYS A 336 13.04 7.15 19.38
N VAL A 337 12.19 8.17 19.33
CA VAL A 337 12.57 9.57 19.05
C VAL A 337 12.13 10.56 20.15
N SER A 338 11.43 10.08 21.19
CA SER A 338 11.11 10.82 22.43
C SER A 338 10.44 9.87 23.42
N ASP A 339 10.64 10.03 24.73
CA ASP A 339 9.85 9.33 25.77
C ASP A 339 8.41 9.87 25.89
N THR A 340 8.14 11.06 25.34
CA THR A 340 6.80 11.65 25.29
C THR A 340 6.12 11.25 23.98
N PRO A 341 4.96 10.56 24.00
CA PRO A 341 4.14 10.35 22.81
C PRO A 341 3.52 11.68 22.34
N LYS A 342 3.55 11.95 21.04
CA LYS A 342 3.04 13.18 20.40
C LYS A 342 1.57 13.09 20.03
N ARG A 343 1.06 11.88 19.81
CA ARG A 343 -0.34 11.60 19.49
C ARG A 343 -1.00 10.81 20.62
N ARG A 344 -2.32 10.91 20.71
CA ARG A 344 -3.16 9.97 21.49
C ARG A 344 -3.90 9.04 20.53
N PRO A 345 -4.10 7.76 20.88
CA PRO A 345 -4.90 6.86 20.06
C PRO A 345 -6.34 7.34 19.95
N LYS A 346 -7.01 6.98 18.85
CA LYS A 346 -8.48 7.03 18.80
C LYS A 346 -9.03 5.99 19.79
N PRO A 347 -10.26 6.16 20.32
CA PRO A 347 -10.93 5.10 21.06
C PRO A 347 -10.93 3.79 20.26
N TRP A 348 -10.72 2.65 20.94
CA TRP A 348 -10.73 1.32 20.33
C TRP A 348 -12.04 1.06 19.57
N ASN A 349 -13.16 1.48 20.17
CA ASN A 349 -14.51 1.33 19.65
C ASN A 349 -14.84 2.22 18.43
N ASN A 350 -13.90 3.01 17.89
CA ASN A 350 -14.09 3.70 16.59
C ASN A 350 -13.71 2.83 15.37
N PHE A 351 -13.56 1.53 15.62
CA PHE A 351 -13.12 0.51 14.67
C PHE A 351 -13.84 -0.82 14.95
N THR A 352 -15.13 -0.80 15.27
CA THR A 352 -15.95 -2.02 15.45
C THR A 352 -16.69 -2.38 14.16
N TRP A 353 -17.28 -3.57 14.13
CA TRP A 353 -18.21 -3.99 13.09
C TRP A 353 -19.41 -3.03 12.94
N GLU A 354 -19.84 -2.36 14.01
CA GLU A 354 -20.94 -1.38 13.95
C GLU A 354 -20.52 -0.11 13.22
N GLU A 355 -19.32 0.42 13.50
CA GLU A 355 -18.78 1.60 12.79
C GLU A 355 -18.46 1.24 11.33
N HIS A 356 -17.98 0.02 11.05
CA HIS A 356 -17.80 -0.49 9.68
C HIS A 356 -19.11 -0.48 8.90
N GLU A 357 -20.16 -1.17 9.37
CA GLU A 357 -21.45 -1.22 8.67
C GLU A 357 -22.16 0.15 8.62
N ALA A 358 -21.89 1.07 9.56
CA ALA A 358 -22.40 2.44 9.52
C ALA A 358 -21.68 3.35 8.50
N GLU A 359 -20.40 3.10 8.21
CA GLU A 359 -19.65 3.83 7.18
C GLU A 359 -19.75 3.23 5.77
N ARG A 360 -20.23 1.97 5.64
CA ARG A 360 -20.47 1.36 4.32
C ARG A 360 -21.45 2.20 3.49
N PRO A 361 -21.08 2.56 2.24
CA PRO A 361 -22.04 3.18 1.32
C PRO A 361 -23.25 2.26 1.11
N ALA A 362 -24.46 2.80 1.32
CA ALA A 362 -25.68 2.07 1.02
C ALA A 362 -25.65 1.59 -0.46
N PRO A 363 -26.04 0.33 -0.74
CA PRO A 363 -25.90 -0.24 -2.07
C PRO A 363 -26.64 0.62 -3.10
N TRP A 364 -25.96 0.94 -4.21
CA TRP A 364 -26.51 1.74 -5.29
C TRP A 364 -27.70 0.99 -5.94
N PHE A 365 -28.92 1.38 -5.56
CA PHE A 365 -30.12 1.00 -6.29
C PHE A 365 -30.12 1.66 -7.68
N PHE A 366 -29.85 0.85 -8.70
CA PHE A 366 -29.96 1.20 -10.12
C PHE A 366 -31.41 1.07 -10.63
#